data_AF-A0A522UIK4-F1
#
_entry.id   AF-A0A522UIK4-F1
#
_cell.length_a   1.000
_cell.length_b   1.000
_cell.length_c   1.000
_cell.angle_alpha   90.00
_cell.angle_beta   90.00
_cell.angle_gamma   90.00
#
_symmetry.space_group_name_H-M   'P 1'
#
loop_
_entity.id
_entity.type
_entity.pdbx_description
1 polymer ?
#
loop_
_entity_poly.entity_id
_entity_poly.type
_entity_poly.pdbx_seq_one_letter_code
_entity_poly.pdbx_strand_id
1 'polypeptide(L)'
;MKNNPVIPSKLSFHPYSRDVHLWLIGLALVLTGSTFVVHAQAPAWWTNRNVLNTNAVPNDFAAVNQGQVKWLATQAAAELDEDLQHIGGAGSNIAALVSRFSPTNNYLPVNLGQ
;
A
#
# COMPACT_ATOMS: atom_id res chain seq x y z
N MET A 1 -76.23 -19.70 -37.69
CA MET A 1 -75.49 -19.73 -38.97
C MET A 1 -74.01 -19.90 -38.66
N LYS A 2 -73.35 -20.87 -39.31
CA LYS A 2 -71.88 -20.94 -39.40
C LYS A 2 -71.35 -19.60 -39.91
N ASN A 3 -70.16 -19.20 -39.47
CA ASN A 3 -69.11 -18.68 -40.34
C ASN A 3 -67.80 -18.57 -39.55
N ASN A 4 -66.84 -19.43 -39.91
CA ASN A 4 -65.44 -19.28 -39.58
C ASN A 4 -64.75 -18.60 -40.76
N PRO A 5 -63.76 -17.72 -40.53
CA PRO A 5 -62.67 -17.59 -41.49
C PRO A 5 -61.29 -17.74 -40.83
N VAL A 6 -60.46 -18.57 -41.46
CA VAL A 6 -59.03 -18.84 -41.20
C VAL A 6 -58.20 -18.11 -42.24
N ILE A 7 -57.17 -17.32 -41.91
CA ILE A 7 -55.97 -17.05 -42.78
C ILE A 7 -54.76 -16.58 -41.87
N PRO A 8 -53.45 -16.78 -42.18
CA PRO A 8 -52.48 -17.38 -41.25
C PRO A 8 -51.15 -16.58 -41.03
N SER A 9 -50.27 -17.18 -40.21
CA SER A 9 -48.79 -17.11 -40.16
C SER A 9 -48.07 -15.76 -40.30
N LYS A 10 -47.39 -15.35 -39.22
CA LYS A 10 -46.10 -14.66 -39.33
C LYS A 10 -45.02 -15.44 -38.59
N LEU A 11 -44.04 -15.89 -39.36
CA LEU A 11 -42.76 -16.47 -38.94
C LEU A 11 -42.01 -15.42 -38.09
N SER A 12 -41.79 -15.67 -36.81
CA SER A 12 -41.03 -14.77 -35.94
C SER A 12 -39.54 -15.08 -36.02
N PHE A 13 -38.76 -14.16 -36.60
CA PHE A 13 -37.31 -14.16 -36.52
C PHE A 13 -36.87 -13.84 -35.08
N HIS A 14 -36.13 -14.75 -34.44
CA HIS A 14 -35.58 -14.56 -33.09
C HIS A 14 -34.33 -13.67 -33.13
N PRO A 15 -34.24 -12.60 -32.31
CA PRO A 15 -33.05 -11.77 -32.20
C PRO A 15 -32.08 -12.38 -31.19
N TYR A 16 -31.01 -13.04 -31.64
CA TYR A 16 -29.96 -13.56 -30.73
C TYR A 16 -28.52 -13.25 -31.18
N SER A 17 -28.32 -12.34 -32.14
CA SER A 17 -26.98 -12.11 -32.72
C SER A 17 -26.21 -10.93 -32.10
N ARG A 18 -26.84 -10.05 -31.30
CA ARG A 18 -26.22 -8.79 -30.84
C ARG A 18 -25.69 -8.84 -29.40
N ASP A 19 -26.12 -9.83 -28.61
CA ASP A 19 -25.79 -9.90 -27.18
C ASP A 19 -24.44 -10.59 -26.91
N VAL A 20 -24.05 -11.55 -27.76
CA VAL A 20 -22.81 -12.34 -27.57
C VAL A 20 -21.54 -11.49 -27.75
N HIS A 21 -21.58 -10.47 -28.61
CA HIS A 21 -20.43 -9.58 -28.86
C HIS A 21 -20.24 -8.54 -27.74
N LEU A 22 -21.31 -8.12 -27.08
CA LEU A 22 -21.25 -7.19 -25.95
C LEU A 22 -20.70 -7.88 -24.69
N TRP A 23 -21.01 -9.16 -24.49
CA TRP A 23 -20.45 -9.96 -23.39
C TRP A 23 -18.94 -10.19 -23.50
N LEU A 24 -18.40 -10.38 -24.71
CA LEU A 24 -16.97 -10.59 -24.92
C LEU A 24 -16.14 -9.31 -24.75
N ILE A 25 -16.67 -8.14 -25.14
CA ILE A 25 -16.02 -6.85 -24.94
C ILE A 25 -16.01 -6.45 -23.45
N GLY A 26 -17.11 -6.72 -22.73
CA GLY A 26 -17.19 -6.48 -21.29
C GLY A 26 -16.20 -7.32 -20.48
N LEU A 27 -15.96 -8.57 -20.88
CA LEU A 27 -15.01 -9.46 -20.20
C LEU A 27 -13.54 -9.05 -20.43
N ALA A 28 -13.21 -8.55 -21.63
CA ALA A 28 -11.85 -8.11 -21.97
C ALA A 28 -11.43 -6.82 -21.24
N LEU A 29 -12.39 -5.93 -20.91
CA LEU A 29 -12.12 -4.68 -20.19
C LEU A 29 -11.89 -4.89 -18.68
N VAL A 30 -12.43 -5.97 -18.10
CA VAL A 30 -12.25 -6.30 -16.67
C VAL A 30 -10.87 -6.92 -16.41
N LEU A 31 -10.25 -7.59 -17.39
CA LEU A 31 -8.94 -8.21 -17.22
C LEU A 31 -7.74 -7.24 -17.37
N THR A 32 -7.93 -6.04 -17.90
CA THR A 32 -6.84 -5.10 -18.20
C THR A 32 -6.62 -4.01 -17.15
N GLY A 33 -7.44 -3.96 -16.09
CA GLY A 33 -7.45 -2.84 -15.14
C GLY A 33 -6.65 -3.02 -13.84
N SER A 34 -6.01 -4.16 -13.61
CA SER A 34 -5.25 -4.37 -12.36
C SER A 34 -3.82 -3.86 -12.51
N THR A 35 -3.65 -2.53 -12.52
CA THR A 35 -2.34 -1.94 -12.25
C THR A 35 -2.02 -2.21 -10.78
N PHE A 36 -1.17 -3.20 -10.52
CA PHE A 36 -0.59 -3.38 -9.19
C PHE A 36 0.21 -2.12 -8.86
N VAL A 37 -0.35 -1.28 -7.99
CA VAL A 37 0.40 -0.19 -7.38
C VAL A 37 1.39 -0.84 -6.41
N VAL A 38 2.62 -1.06 -6.87
CA VAL A 38 3.72 -1.48 -6.01
C VAL A 38 4.12 -0.25 -5.20
N HIS A 39 3.55 -0.08 -4.01
CA HIS A 39 4.12 0.83 -3.03
C HIS A 39 5.47 0.26 -2.58
N ALA A 40 6.52 1.08 -2.62
CA ALA A 40 7.78 0.72 -1.99
C ALA A 40 7.51 0.43 -0.50
N GLN A 41 7.61 -0.83 -0.11
CA GLN A 41 7.36 -1.22 1.27
C GLN A 41 8.50 -0.68 2.13
N ALA A 42 8.15 0.02 3.21
CA ALA A 42 9.14 0.49 4.17
C ALA A 42 9.97 -0.70 4.71
N PRO A 43 11.26 -0.48 5.06
CA PRO A 43 12.09 -1.52 5.68
C PRO A 43 11.37 -2.14 6.89
N ALA A 44 11.41 -3.46 7.00
CA ALA A 44 10.68 -4.19 8.06
C ALA A 44 11.08 -3.71 9.47
N TRP A 45 12.35 -3.32 9.65
CA TRP A 45 12.86 -2.84 10.91
C TRP A 45 12.18 -1.55 11.41
N TRP A 46 11.59 -0.74 10.51
CA TRP A 46 10.85 0.47 10.91
C TRP A 46 9.68 0.12 11.82
N THR A 47 8.97 -0.96 11.53
CA THR A 47 7.89 -1.45 12.37
C THR A 47 8.44 -2.20 13.57
N ASN A 48 9.41 -3.11 13.38
CA ASN A 48 9.95 -3.94 14.45
C ASN A 48 10.57 -3.11 15.59
N ARG A 49 11.17 -1.96 15.25
CA ARG A 49 11.82 -1.06 16.20
C ARG A 49 10.97 0.14 16.62
N ASN A 50 9.66 0.11 16.31
CA ASN A 50 8.72 1.19 16.64
C ASN A 50 9.16 2.58 16.16
N VAL A 51 9.77 2.65 14.97
CA VAL A 51 10.07 3.92 14.30
C VAL A 51 8.80 4.58 13.80
N LEU A 52 7.85 3.77 13.32
CA LEU A 52 6.58 4.24 12.78
C LEU A 52 5.46 4.22 13.83
N ASN A 53 4.65 5.28 13.84
CA ASN A 53 3.36 5.29 14.48
C ASN A 53 2.27 5.02 13.44
N THR A 54 1.90 3.74 13.30
CA THR A 54 0.89 3.29 12.35
C THR A 54 -0.55 3.55 12.82
N ASN A 55 -0.73 3.96 14.08
CA ASN A 55 -2.04 4.29 14.66
C ASN A 55 -2.36 5.79 14.56
N ALA A 56 -1.38 6.64 14.26
CA ALA A 56 -1.61 8.05 14.00
C ALA A 56 -2.23 8.24 12.61
N VAL A 57 -2.91 9.38 12.44
CA VAL A 57 -3.36 9.82 11.12
C VAL A 57 -2.13 9.94 10.20
N PRO A 58 -2.15 9.32 9.01
CA PRO A 58 -1.09 9.50 8.03
C PRO A 58 -0.89 10.98 7.73
N ASN A 59 0.36 11.41 7.67
CA ASN A 59 0.73 12.80 7.53
C ASN A 59 1.74 12.95 6.39
N ASP A 60 1.29 12.59 5.19
CA ASP A 60 2.11 12.52 3.99
C ASP A 60 2.85 13.84 3.73
N PHE A 61 4.17 13.76 3.52
CA PHE A 61 5.07 14.88 3.22
C PHE A 61 5.22 15.93 4.31
N ALA A 62 4.64 15.71 5.50
CA ALA A 62 4.78 16.66 6.60
C ALA A 62 6.15 16.54 7.28
N ALA A 63 6.76 17.68 7.58
CA ALA A 63 8.07 17.70 8.23
C ALA A 63 8.09 16.91 9.55
N VAL A 64 9.14 16.11 9.71
CA VAL A 64 9.48 15.47 10.99
C VAL A 64 10.05 16.47 11.97
N ASN A 65 9.68 16.34 13.25
CA ASN A 65 10.24 17.17 14.31
C ASN A 65 11.59 16.61 14.81
N GLN A 66 12.35 17.42 15.55
CA GLN A 66 13.69 17.01 16.03
C GLN A 66 13.66 15.72 16.87
N GLY A 67 12.63 15.51 17.69
CA GLY A 67 12.50 14.30 18.50
C GLY A 67 12.28 13.05 17.64
N GLN A 68 11.50 13.18 16.58
CA GLN A 68 11.29 12.12 15.59
C GLN A 68 12.57 11.76 14.83
N VAL A 69 13.37 12.75 14.44
CA VAL A 69 14.68 12.51 13.79
C VAL A 69 15.64 11.79 14.73
N LYS A 70 15.73 12.22 16.00
CA LYS A 70 16.59 11.58 17.00
C LYS A 70 16.17 10.13 17.26
N TRP A 71 14.86 9.87 17.35
CA TRP A 71 14.33 8.54 17.56
C TRP A 71 14.67 7.62 16.38
N LEU A 72 14.38 8.05 15.15
CA LEU A 72 14.71 7.32 13.93
C LEU A 72 16.22 7.00 13.87
N ALA A 73 17.08 7.99 14.14
CA ALA A 73 18.53 7.80 14.14
C ALA A 73 19.01 6.82 15.23
N THR A 74 18.40 6.85 16.41
CA THR A 74 18.72 5.92 17.51
C THR A 74 18.35 4.48 17.14
N GLN A 75 17.17 4.29 16.54
CA GLN A 75 16.74 2.96 16.10
C GLN A 75 17.54 2.46 14.90
N ALA A 76 17.93 3.33 13.98
CA ALA A 76 18.82 2.98 12.88
C ALA A 76 20.21 2.53 13.38
N ALA A 77 20.76 3.23 14.37
CA ALA A 77 22.04 2.84 14.98
C ALA A 77 21.94 1.45 15.64
N ALA A 78 20.84 1.18 16.34
CA ALA A 78 20.64 -0.10 16.99
C ALA A 78 20.34 -1.25 15.99
N GLU A 79 19.64 -0.97 14.89
CA GLU A 79 19.47 -1.94 13.79
C GLU A 79 20.81 -2.31 13.15
N LEU A 80 21.62 -1.30 12.82
CA LEU A 80 22.96 -1.53 12.25
C LEU A 80 23.87 -2.28 13.22
N ASP A 81 23.75 -2.03 14.53
CA ASP A 81 24.52 -2.74 15.54
C ASP A 81 24.19 -4.23 15.58
N GLU A 82 22.91 -4.56 15.45
CA GLU A 82 22.40 -5.94 15.41
C GLU A 82 22.75 -6.64 14.09
N ASP A 83 22.44 -6.03 12.95
CA ASP A 83 22.66 -6.61 11.62
C ASP A 83 24.15 -6.83 11.32
N LEU A 84 25.00 -5.88 11.74
CA LEU A 84 26.43 -5.91 11.46
C LEU A 84 27.25 -6.43 12.64
N GLN A 85 26.63 -7.02 13.67
CA GLN A 85 27.34 -7.51 14.86
C GLN A 85 28.54 -8.41 14.53
N HIS A 86 28.43 -9.20 13.45
CA HIS A 86 29.45 -10.14 12.99
C HIS A 86 30.74 -9.46 12.43
N ILE A 87 30.68 -8.15 12.14
CA ILE A 87 31.82 -7.34 11.70
C ILE A 87 32.09 -6.13 12.63
N GLY A 88 31.48 -6.09 13.82
CA GLY A 88 31.70 -5.04 14.82
C GLY A 88 30.56 -4.01 14.97
N GLY A 89 29.38 -4.30 14.43
CA GLY A 89 28.16 -3.51 14.63
C GLY A 89 28.15 -2.16 13.91
N ALA A 90 27.41 -1.19 14.44
CA ALA A 90 27.28 0.14 13.86
C ALA A 90 28.57 0.98 13.98
N GLY A 91 29.51 0.53 14.82
CA GLY A 91 30.75 1.20 15.12
C GLY A 91 30.63 2.24 16.25
N SER A 92 31.72 2.40 17.00
CA SER A 92 31.77 3.23 18.21
C SER A 92 31.47 4.70 17.96
N ASN A 93 31.79 5.23 16.77
CA ASN A 93 31.49 6.61 16.41
C ASN A 93 29.99 6.89 16.31
N ILE A 94 29.23 5.94 15.75
CA ILE A 94 27.76 6.05 15.64
C ILE A 94 27.12 5.90 17.02
N ALA A 95 27.56 4.92 17.81
CA ALA A 95 27.12 4.75 19.20
C ALA A 95 27.38 6.03 20.03
N ALA A 96 28.58 6.61 19.91
CA ALA A 96 28.93 7.86 20.58
C ALA A 96 28.06 9.04 20.10
N LEU A 97 27.74 9.12 18.81
CA LEU A 97 26.87 10.17 18.28
C LEU A 97 25.47 10.10 18.87
N VAL A 98 24.81 8.95 18.82
CA VAL A 98 23.43 8.81 19.32
C VAL A 98 23.35 8.95 20.83
N SER A 99 24.38 8.55 21.57
CA SER A 99 24.45 8.72 23.03
C SER A 99 24.45 10.19 23.49
N ARG A 100 24.81 11.12 22.59
CA ARG A 100 24.86 12.57 22.88
C ARG A 100 23.52 13.27 22.67
N PHE A 101 22.50 12.58 22.14
CA PHE A 101 21.20 13.19 21.97
C PHE A 101 20.60 13.52 23.34
N SER A 102 20.25 14.79 23.56
CA SER A 102 19.55 15.23 24.76
C SER A 102 18.30 14.38 25.00
N PRO A 103 18.03 13.92 26.23
CA PRO A 103 16.92 12.98 26.53
C PRO A 103 15.52 13.56 26.30
N THR A 104 15.38 14.89 26.14
CA THR A 104 14.10 15.54 25.92
C THR A 104 13.51 15.18 24.54
N ASN A 105 12.27 14.69 24.54
CA ASN A 105 11.50 14.32 23.34
C ASN A 105 12.11 13.18 22.49
N ASN A 106 12.81 12.22 23.11
CA ASN A 106 13.57 11.18 22.37
C ASN A 106 12.81 9.91 21.98
N TYR A 107 11.50 9.83 22.20
CA TYR A 107 10.68 8.64 21.91
C TYR A 107 9.47 8.98 21.05
N LEU A 108 9.71 9.77 20.00
CA LEU A 108 8.65 10.19 19.09
C LEU A 108 8.72 9.36 17.81
N PRO A 109 7.90 8.31 17.65
CA PRO A 109 7.75 7.65 16.37
C PRO A 109 7.25 8.63 15.30
N VAL A 110 7.64 8.37 14.06
CA VAL A 110 7.25 9.11 12.85
C VAL A 110 5.86 8.62 12.42
N ASN A 111 4.92 9.51 12.12
CA ASN A 111 3.63 9.06 11.59
C ASN A 111 3.82 8.56 10.15
N LEU A 112 2.99 7.62 9.73
CA LEU A 112 3.03 7.13 8.35
C LEU A 112 2.93 8.31 7.36
N GLY A 113 3.84 8.38 6.39
CA GLY A 113 3.84 9.40 5.35
C GLY A 113 4.76 10.61 5.57
N GLN A 114 5.24 10.84 6.78
CA GLN A 114 6.15 11.97 7.10
C GLN A 114 7.58 11.77 6.62
#